data_AF-A0A7C1G472-F1
#
_entry.id   AF-A0A7C1G472-F1
#
_cell.length_a   1.000
_cell.length_b   1.000
_cell.length_c   1.000
_cell.angle_alpha   90.00
_cell.angle_beta   90.00
_cell.angle_gamma   90.00
#
_symmetry.space_group_name_H-M   'P 1'
#
loop_
_entity.id
_entity.type
_entity.pdbx_description
1 polymer ?
#
loop_
_entity_poly.entity_id
_entity_poly.type
_entity_poly.pdbx_seq_one_letter_code
_entity_poly.pdbx_strand_id
1 'polypeptide(L)' 'MKFFFCRPIDFSKVDTLVYHLPDGPSFAVQMEGIEDLIDIDMEMGDVCDTSDIDGVVHFFPKGNA' A
#
# COMPACT_ATOMS: atom_id res chain seq x y z
N MET A 1 9.27 19.98 -2.87
CA MET A 1 9.44 18.98 -3.94
C MET A 1 9.36 17.62 -3.27
N LYS A 2 8.17 16.98 -3.27
CA LYS A 2 7.98 15.65 -2.66
C LYS A 2 8.60 14.63 -3.63
N PHE A 3 9.70 14.00 -3.22
CA PHE A 3 10.35 12.94 -3.98
C PHE A 3 9.46 11.70 -3.93
N PHE A 4 8.67 11.48 -4.98
CA PHE A 4 8.11 10.14 -5.22
C PHE A 4 9.28 9.25 -5.64
N PHE A 5 9.88 8.56 -4.68
CA PHE A 5 10.72 7.40 -4.96
C PHE A 5 9.79 6.29 -5.47
N CYS A 6 9.36 6.38 -6.72
CA CYS A 6 8.68 5.29 -7.42
C CYS A 6 9.73 4.21 -7.75
N ARG A 7 10.24 3.54 -6.71
CA ARG A 7 10.73 2.19 -6.92
C ARG A 7 9.51 1.33 -7.21
N PRO A 8 9.54 0.49 -8.26
CA PRO A 8 8.47 -0.47 -8.48
C PRO A 8 8.38 -1.34 -7.22
N ILE A 9 7.20 -1.36 -6.61
CA ILE A 9 6.91 -2.23 -5.47
C ILE A 9 6.77 -3.64 -6.04
N ASP A 10 7.57 -4.56 -5.51
CA ASP A 10 7.52 -5.95 -5.90
C ASP A 10 6.45 -6.67 -5.09
N PHE A 11 5.22 -6.70 -5.62
CA PHE A 11 4.08 -7.32 -4.96
C PHE A 11 4.23 -8.83 -4.73
N SER A 12 5.18 -9.50 -5.39
CA SER A 12 5.48 -10.91 -5.12
C SER A 12 6.08 -11.15 -3.73
N LYS A 13 6.59 -10.10 -3.09
CA LYS A 13 7.16 -10.13 -1.74
C LYS A 13 6.21 -9.57 -0.68
N VAL A 14 5.03 -9.12 -1.10
CA VAL A 14 4.06 -8.49 -0.20
C VAL A 14 3.11 -9.57 0.28
N ASP A 15 3.15 -9.83 1.58
CA ASP A 15 2.21 -10.72 2.26
C ASP A 15 0.89 -9.99 2.57
N THR A 16 0.97 -8.70 2.91
CA THR A 16 -0.21 -7.91 3.33
C THR A 16 -0.18 -6.49 2.78
N LEU A 17 -1.29 -6.06 2.19
CA LEU A 17 -1.58 -4.67 1.89
C LEU A 17 -2.38 -4.04 3.01
N VAL A 18 -1.93 -2.86 3.46
CA VAL A 18 -2.66 -2.07 4.46
C VAL A 18 -3.06 -0.74 3.83
N TYR A 19 -4.35 -0.52 3.65
CA TYR A 19 -4.90 0.75 3.20
C TYR A 19 -5.44 1.55 4.38
N HIS A 20 -4.85 2.71 4.66
CA HIS A 20 -5.34 3.64 5.66
C HIS A 20 -6.48 4.48 5.08
N LEU A 21 -7.58 4.63 5.82
CA LEU A 21 -8.65 5.55 5.46
C LEU A 21 -8.36 6.96 6.02
N PRO A 22 -8.91 8.02 5.41
CA PRO A 22 -8.75 9.39 5.90
C PRO A 22 -9.19 9.57 7.35
N ASP A 23 -10.23 8.83 7.76
CA ASP A 23 -10.86 8.96 9.08
C ASP A 23 -10.18 8.13 10.19
N GLY A 24 -9.03 7.52 9.91
CA GLY A 24 -8.22 6.76 10.87
C GLY A 24 -8.32 5.22 10.86
N PRO A 25 -9.40 4.54 10.39
CA PRO A 25 -9.38 3.09 10.28
C PRO A 25 -8.49 2.61 9.13
N SER A 26 -8.03 1.37 9.18
CA SER A 26 -7.22 0.76 8.13
C SER A 26 -7.81 -0.57 7.67
N PHE A 27 -7.76 -0.85 6.38
CA PHE A 27 -8.08 -2.15 5.79
C PHE A 27 -6.79 -2.93 5.57
N ALA A 28 -6.71 -4.15 6.11
CA ALA A 28 -5.62 -5.07 5.83
C ALA A 28 -6.12 -6.19 4.93
N VAL A 29 -5.46 -6.39 3.80
CA VAL A 29 -5.76 -7.39 2.79
C VAL A 29 -4.54 -8.29 2.67
N GLN A 30 -4.70 -9.58 2.96
CA GLN A 30 -3.65 -10.56 2.72
C GLN A 30 -3.57 -10.84 1.22
N MET A 31 -2.37 -10.83 0.67
CA MET A 31 -2.14 -10.99 -0.77
C MET A 31 -2.31 -12.43 -1.25
N GLU A 32 -2.40 -13.39 -0.33
CA GLU A 32 -2.58 -14.82 -0.61
C GLU A 32 -3.85 -15.05 -1.47
N GLY A 33 -3.65 -15.26 -2.78
CA GLY A 33 -4.72 -15.53 -3.75
C GLY A 33 -5.45 -14.30 -4.31
N ILE A 34 -4.95 -13.08 -4.08
CA ILE A 34 -5.60 -11.82 -4.51
C ILE A 34 -4.80 -11.09 -5.62
N GLU A 35 -3.71 -11.71 -6.10
CA GLU A 35 -2.76 -11.18 -7.09
C GLU A 35 -3.42 -10.53 -8.33
N ASP A 36 -4.60 -11.02 -8.75
CA ASP A 36 -5.33 -10.56 -9.94
C ASP A 36 -6.51 -9.60 -9.66
N LEU A 37 -6.83 -9.30 -8.40
CA LEU A 37 -8.09 -8.61 -8.03
C LEU A 37 -7.91 -7.16 -7.56
N ILE A 38 -6.67 -6.68 -7.47
CA ILE A 38 -6.40 -5.39 -6.84
C ILE A 38 -6.31 -4.28 -7.90
N ASP A 39 -7.48 -3.83 -8.34
CA ASP A 39 -7.60 -2.58 -9.09
C ASP A 39 -7.59 -1.42 -8.07
N ILE A 40 -6.39 -0.96 -7.71
CA ILE A 40 -6.19 0.14 -6.74
C ILE A 40 -6.51 1.47 -7.42
N ASP A 41 -7.79 1.69 -7.76
CA ASP A 41 -8.33 3.01 -8.14
C ASP A 41 -8.70 3.83 -6.90
N MET A 42 -7.90 3.69 -5.85
CA MET A 42 -8.04 4.47 -4.62
C MET A 42 -7.20 5.74 -4.77
N GLU A 43 -7.60 6.87 -4.21
CA GLU A 43 -6.82 8.13 -4.27
C GLU A 43 -5.51 8.00 -3.48
N MET A 44 -4.54 7.28 -4.05
CA MET A 44 -3.25 6.99 -3.44
C MET A 44 -2.48 8.29 -3.24
N GLY A 45 -2.22 8.60 -1.97
CA GLY A 45 -1.37 9.69 -1.54
C GLY A 45 0.07 9.21 -1.40
N ASP A 46 0.46 8.89 -0.16
CA ASP A 46 1.80 8.41 0.16
C ASP A 46 1.80 6.87 0.29
N VAL A 47 2.92 6.25 -0.06
CA VAL A 47 3.11 4.79 0.01
C VAL A 47 4.34 4.50 0.87
N CYS A 48 4.21 3.60 1.83
CA CYS A 48 5.31 3.12 2.65
C CYS A 48 5.48 1.62 2.39
N ASP A 49 6.55 1.28 1.70
CA ASP A 49 6.92 -0.09 1.39
C ASP A 49 7.85 -0.64 2.48
N THR A 50 7.36 -1.58 3.28
CA THR A 50 8.13 -2.35 4.26
C THR A 50 8.19 -3.83 3.89
N SER A 51 7.90 -4.18 2.63
CA SER A 51 7.82 -5.57 2.17
C SER A 51 9.12 -6.36 2.41
N ASP A 52 10.28 -5.73 2.21
CA ASP A 52 11.58 -6.35 2.48
C ASP A 52 11.88 -6.54 4.00
N ILE A 53 11.05 -6.01 4.91
CA ILE A 53 11.20 -6.11 6.37
C ILE A 53 10.15 -7.05 6.97
N ASP A 54 8.87 -6.79 6.71
CA ASP A 54 7.74 -7.48 7.34
C ASP A 54 6.69 -7.98 6.33
N GLY A 55 6.97 -7.88 5.03
CA GLY A 55 6.02 -8.29 3.98
C GLY A 55 4.83 -7.34 3.83
N VAL A 56 4.87 -6.14 4.41
CA VAL A 56 3.73 -5.21 4.42
C VAL A 56 3.97 -4.00 3.51
N VAL A 57 2.91 -3.56 2.84
CA VAL A 57 2.90 -2.26 2.14
C VAL A 57 1.72 -1.45 2.64
N HIS A 58 2.00 -0.21 3.04
CA HIS A 58 1.00 0.73 3.51
C HIS A 58 0.67 1.77 2.45
N PHE A 59 -0.62 1.95 2.19
CA PHE A 59 -1.16 3.01 1.37
C PHE A 59 -1.87 4.04 2.24
N PHE A 60 -1.52 5.31 2.03
CA PHE A 60 -2.15 6.43 2.69
C PHE A 60 -2.93 7.26 1.65
N PRO A 61 -4.13 7.74 1.99
CA PRO A 61 -4.94 8.52 1.08
C PRO A 61 -4.35 9.92 0.94
N LYS A 62 -4.61 10.57 -0.20
CA LYS A 62 -4.16 11.93 -0.45
C LYS A 62 -4.68 12.89 0.63
N GLY A 63 -3.77 13.62 1.28
CA GLY A 63 -4.12 14.57 2.35
C GLY A 63 -3.92 14.03 3.77
N ASN A 64 -3.62 12.75 3.93
CA ASN A 64 -3.05 12.21 5.17
C ASN A 64 -1.52 12.24 5.07
N ALA A 65 -0.93 13.39 5.42
CA ALA A 65 0.51 13.59 5.61
C ALA A 65 0.77 14.79 6.54
#